data_AF-A0A8H5M3F2-F1
#
_entry.id   AF-A0A8H5M3F2-F1
#
_cell.length_a   1.000
_cell.length_b   1.000
_cell.length_c   1.000
_cell.angle_alpha   90.00
_cell.angle_beta   90.00
_cell.angle_gamma   90.00
#
_symmetry.space_group_name_H-M   'P 1'
#
loop_
_entity.id
_entity.type
_entity.pdbx_description
1 polymer ?
#
loop_
_entity_poly.entity_id
_entity_poly.type
_entity_poly.pdbx_seq_one_letter_code
_entity_poly.pdbx_strand_id
1 'polypeptide(L)'
;MAHNAAGIVYPPIISSALPTFEVDHNAFWTTYPDYQDEDMDVARKDIARVAKRYYHDVFPRQRTTIYDYCSESFSAQLKKRIFGAYPPTQLVAVVAKPANPKFFPIHHFVFAANCAKFPQLLDVPPDPIKSEMVTLPVSAIVLRSPTAFSILWNYLYSGNINRVYRQLVLKPLDERKAVIRGFWETLFDLEVVDRKLYDITIKAWDECLWEFQLAMPQLNGSPSNY
;
A
#
# COMPACT_ATOMS: atom_id res chain seq x y z
N MET A 1 -26.49 10.32 -4.21
CA MET A 1 -25.52 11.11 -3.44
C MET A 1 -26.24 11.64 -2.20
N ALA A 2 -25.81 11.27 -1.00
CA ALA A 2 -26.42 11.79 0.23
C ALA A 2 -25.77 13.15 0.56
N HIS A 3 -26.51 14.23 0.34
CA HIS A 3 -26.08 15.56 0.76
C HIS A 3 -26.32 15.72 2.26
N ASN A 4 -25.25 15.82 3.05
CA ASN A 4 -25.35 16.30 4.42
C ASN A 4 -25.48 17.84 4.39
N ALA A 5 -26.23 18.41 5.34
CA ALA A 5 -26.63 19.83 5.40
C ALA A 5 -25.46 20.84 5.43
N ALA A 6 -24.21 20.37 5.54
CA ALA A 6 -23.00 21.19 5.56
C ALA A 6 -22.30 21.33 4.18
N GLY A 7 -22.84 20.79 3.09
CA GLY A 7 -22.20 20.84 1.76
C GLY A 7 -20.88 20.06 1.67
N ILE A 8 -20.56 19.25 2.68
CA ILE A 8 -19.38 18.40 2.68
C ILE A 8 -19.69 17.18 1.82
N VAL A 9 -19.19 17.21 0.59
CA VAL A 9 -19.28 16.11 -0.35
C VAL A 9 -18.35 15.01 0.15
N TYR A 10 -18.90 13.87 0.56
CA TYR A 10 -18.11 12.64 0.68
C TYR A 10 -17.30 12.48 -0.60
N PRO A 11 -16.04 12.01 -0.54
CA PRO A 11 -15.31 11.68 -1.75
C PRO A 11 -16.25 10.77 -2.56
N PRO A 12 -16.54 11.07 -3.83
CA PRO A 12 -17.55 10.37 -4.62
C PRO A 12 -17.28 8.86 -4.77
N ILE A 13 -16.15 8.39 -4.24
CA ILE A 13 -15.63 7.03 -4.29
C ILE A 13 -15.98 6.21 -3.02
N ILE A 14 -16.34 6.84 -1.89
CA ILE A 14 -16.84 6.12 -0.71
C ILE A 14 -18.34 5.85 -0.91
N SER A 15 -18.64 4.96 -1.86
CA SER A 15 -20.00 4.47 -2.14
C SER A 15 -20.54 3.68 -0.95
N SER A 16 -21.87 3.55 -0.84
CA SER A 16 -22.53 2.73 0.18
C SER A 16 -22.25 1.22 0.06
N ALA A 17 -21.73 0.77 -1.09
CA ALA A 17 -21.25 -0.59 -1.28
C ALA A 17 -19.71 -0.60 -1.34
N LEU A 18 -19.10 -1.39 -0.45
CA LEU A 18 -17.67 -1.70 -0.52
C LEU A 18 -17.38 -2.48 -1.81
N PRO A 19 -16.22 -2.28 -2.45
CA PRO A 19 -15.85 -3.07 -3.60
C PRO A 19 -15.65 -4.53 -3.22
N THR A 20 -16.08 -5.44 -4.09
CA THR A 20 -15.82 -6.88 -4.02
C THR A 20 -14.78 -7.24 -5.07
N PHE A 21 -13.50 -7.07 -4.72
CA PHE A 21 -12.39 -7.53 -5.54
C PHE A 21 -12.04 -8.97 -5.19
N GLU A 22 -11.60 -9.75 -6.18
CA GLU A 22 -11.13 -11.12 -6.00
C GLU A 22 -9.81 -11.29 -6.74
N VAL A 23 -8.87 -12.00 -6.11
CA VAL A 23 -7.59 -12.35 -6.76
C VAL A 23 -7.87 -13.41 -7.82
N ASP A 24 -7.23 -13.31 -8.98
CA ASP A 24 -7.25 -14.39 -9.97
C ASP A 24 -6.47 -15.60 -9.41
N HIS A 25 -7.21 -16.61 -8.93
CA HIS A 25 -6.62 -17.80 -8.31
C HIS A 25 -5.72 -18.56 -9.28
N ASN A 26 -6.10 -18.67 -10.55
CA ASN A 26 -5.34 -19.41 -11.55
C ASN A 26 -4.01 -18.70 -11.83
N ALA A 27 -4.03 -17.38 -12.00
CA ALA A 27 -2.82 -16.59 -12.18
C ALA A 27 -1.90 -16.67 -10.94
N PHE A 28 -2.49 -16.63 -9.74
CA PHE A 28 -1.75 -16.78 -8.49
C PHE A 28 -1.06 -18.14 -8.38
N TRP A 29 -1.79 -19.25 -8.55
CA TRP A 29 -1.25 -20.61 -8.44
C TRP A 29 -0.25 -20.95 -9.54
N THR A 30 -0.44 -20.42 -10.75
CA THR A 30 0.55 -20.57 -11.83
C THR A 30 1.89 -19.94 -11.44
N THR A 31 1.86 -18.83 -10.71
CA THR A 31 3.07 -18.14 -10.24
C THR A 31 3.63 -18.79 -8.96
N TYR A 32 2.77 -19.39 -8.14
CA TYR A 32 3.09 -19.94 -6.82
C TYR A 32 2.51 -21.35 -6.64
N PRO A 33 3.13 -22.37 -7.27
CA PRO A 33 2.61 -23.73 -7.27
C PRO A 33 2.56 -24.36 -5.88
N ASP A 34 3.36 -23.87 -4.92
CA ASP A 34 3.34 -24.33 -3.53
C ASP A 34 1.95 -24.16 -2.85
N TYR A 35 1.09 -23.29 -3.38
CA TYR A 35 -0.27 -23.04 -2.88
C TYR A 35 -1.37 -23.57 -3.80
N GLN A 36 -1.05 -24.32 -4.87
CA GLN A 36 -2.00 -24.70 -5.92
C GLN A 36 -3.21 -25.51 -5.42
N ASP A 37 -3.03 -26.25 -4.32
CA ASP A 37 -4.04 -27.12 -3.73
C ASP A 37 -4.72 -26.48 -2.50
N GLU A 38 -4.33 -25.24 -2.15
CA GLU A 38 -4.88 -24.53 -1.00
C GLU A 38 -6.04 -23.60 -1.39
N ASP A 39 -7.05 -23.55 -0.52
CA ASP A 39 -8.07 -22.50 -0.57
C ASP A 39 -7.41 -21.11 -0.42
N MET A 40 -7.87 -20.12 -1.20
CA MET A 40 -7.22 -18.81 -1.24
C MET A 40 -7.22 -18.09 0.11
N ASP A 41 -8.24 -18.29 0.95
CA ASP A 41 -8.25 -17.71 2.30
C ASP A 41 -7.24 -18.40 3.22
N VAL A 42 -6.97 -19.69 3.02
CA VAL A 42 -5.93 -20.43 3.73
C VAL A 42 -4.55 -19.95 3.29
N ALA A 43 -4.31 -19.86 1.97
CA ALA A 43 -3.07 -19.36 1.41
C ALA A 43 -2.78 -17.93 1.90
N ARG A 44 -3.77 -17.02 1.88
CA ARG A 44 -3.63 -15.65 2.40
C ARG A 44 -3.29 -15.61 3.88
N LYS A 45 -3.86 -16.51 4.70
CA LYS A 45 -3.53 -16.60 6.14
C LYS A 45 -2.09 -17.09 6.36
N ASP A 46 -1.63 -18.07 5.58
CA ASP A 46 -0.24 -18.53 5.64
C ASP A 46 0.72 -17.42 5.20
N ILE A 47 0.45 -16.79 4.05
CA ILE A 47 1.22 -15.66 3.52
C ILE A 47 1.27 -14.52 4.52
N ALA A 48 0.17 -14.15 5.17
CA ALA A 48 0.17 -13.12 6.22
C ALA A 48 1.02 -13.49 7.44
N ARG A 49 1.12 -14.79 7.78
CA ARG A 49 2.00 -15.30 8.84
C ARG A 49 3.47 -15.25 8.41
N VAL A 50 3.78 -15.64 7.17
CA VAL A 50 5.13 -15.64 6.62
C VAL A 50 5.63 -14.22 6.36
N ALA A 51 4.81 -13.32 5.83
CA ALA A 51 5.15 -11.93 5.54
C ALA A 51 5.69 -11.18 6.77
N LYS A 52 5.19 -11.49 7.97
CA LYS A 52 5.73 -10.92 9.23
C LYS A 52 7.20 -11.24 9.45
N ARG A 53 7.66 -12.41 9.01
CA ARG A 53 9.09 -12.79 9.08
C ARG A 53 9.91 -11.96 8.10
N TYR A 54 9.33 -11.63 6.95
CA TYR A 54 9.97 -10.86 5.89
C TYR A 54 9.93 -9.35 6.14
N TYR A 55 9.17 -8.88 7.13
CA TYR A 55 9.09 -7.47 7.49
C TYR A 55 10.49 -6.89 7.74
N HIS A 56 11.35 -7.58 8.48
CA HIS A 56 12.70 -7.08 8.76
C HIS A 56 13.62 -7.09 7.54
N ASP A 57 13.35 -7.97 6.58
CA ASP A 57 14.12 -8.11 5.36
C ASP A 57 13.72 -7.07 4.31
N VAL A 58 12.48 -6.58 4.36
CA VAL A 58 11.94 -5.59 3.43
C VAL A 58 12.00 -4.16 3.99
N PHE A 59 12.04 -4.04 5.32
CA PHE A 59 12.23 -2.79 6.06
C PHE A 59 13.59 -2.78 6.76
N PRO A 60 14.68 -2.68 6.00
CA PRO A 60 16.00 -2.60 6.60
C PRO A 60 16.09 -1.40 7.54
N ARG A 61 16.81 -1.59 8.65
CA ARG A 61 17.14 -0.51 9.59
C ARG A 61 17.92 0.64 8.92
N GLN A 62 18.51 0.38 7.76
CA GLN A 62 19.20 1.36 6.93
C GLN A 62 18.35 1.65 5.69
N ARG A 63 18.25 2.91 5.27
CA ARG A 63 17.57 3.27 4.02
C ARG A 63 18.14 2.43 2.88
N THR A 64 17.27 1.71 2.19
CA THR A 64 17.59 1.01 0.96
C THR A 64 18.12 2.01 -0.06
N THR A 65 19.44 2.05 -0.25
CA THR A 65 20.05 2.85 -1.32
C THR A 65 20.03 2.01 -2.58
N ILE A 66 19.35 2.51 -3.61
CA ILE A 66 19.45 1.97 -4.96
C ILE A 66 20.76 2.49 -5.52
N TYR A 67 21.66 1.56 -5.84
CA TYR A 67 23.00 1.91 -6.31
C TYR A 67 23.00 2.21 -7.80
N ASP A 68 22.19 1.46 -8.55
CA ASP A 68 22.03 1.63 -9.98
C ASP A 68 20.60 1.23 -10.36
N TYR A 69 19.95 2.04 -11.20
CA TYR A 69 18.67 1.76 -11.81
C TYR A 69 18.84 1.87 -13.32
N CYS A 70 18.77 0.72 -13.99
CA CYS A 70 18.84 0.67 -15.44
C CYS A 70 17.41 0.60 -15.98
N SER A 71 16.97 1.69 -16.61
CA SER A 71 15.65 1.77 -17.23
C SER A 71 15.51 0.86 -18.46
N GLU A 72 16.63 0.50 -19.10
CA GLU A 72 16.63 -0.39 -20.27
C GLU A 72 16.41 -1.85 -19.88
N SER A 73 16.97 -2.29 -18.75
CA SER A 73 16.82 -3.65 -18.25
C SER A 73 15.76 -3.80 -17.16
N PHE A 74 15.09 -2.71 -16.78
CA PHE A 74 14.12 -2.67 -15.68
C PHE A 74 14.64 -3.40 -14.43
N SER A 75 15.90 -3.14 -14.05
CA SER A 75 16.54 -3.81 -12.92
C SER A 75 17.25 -2.81 -12.01
N ALA A 76 17.33 -3.13 -10.73
CA ALA A 76 18.02 -2.33 -9.73
C ALA A 76 18.99 -3.17 -8.90
N GLN A 77 20.16 -2.63 -8.62
CA GLN A 77 21.15 -3.27 -7.75
C GLN A 77 21.09 -2.72 -6.32
N LEU A 78 21.05 -3.64 -5.36
CA LEU A 78 20.86 -3.37 -3.94
C LEU A 78 21.92 -4.12 -3.13
N LYS A 79 22.46 -3.52 -2.06
CA LYS A 79 23.42 -4.23 -1.20
C LYS A 79 22.75 -5.34 -0.40
N LYS A 80 23.25 -6.56 -0.52
CA LYS A 80 22.71 -7.77 0.14
C LYS A 80 22.66 -7.65 1.66
N ARG A 81 23.67 -7.02 2.29
CA ARG A 81 23.75 -6.81 3.76
C ARG A 81 22.57 -6.03 4.36
N ILE A 82 21.76 -5.40 3.50
CA ILE A 82 20.55 -4.68 3.87
C ILE A 82 19.42 -5.67 4.16
N PHE A 83 19.40 -6.83 3.51
CA PHE A 83 18.36 -7.84 3.62
C PHE A 83 18.79 -8.97 4.56
N GLY A 84 17.85 -9.56 5.29
CA GLY A 84 18.12 -10.75 6.11
C GLY A 84 18.01 -12.03 5.29
N ALA A 85 17.42 -13.08 5.87
CA ALA A 85 17.44 -14.42 5.29
C ALA A 85 16.57 -14.54 4.03
N TYR A 86 15.56 -13.67 3.87
CA TYR A 86 14.59 -13.73 2.77
C TYR A 86 14.62 -12.40 2.00
N PRO A 87 15.49 -12.27 0.99
CA PRO A 87 15.56 -11.04 0.22
C PRO A 87 14.27 -10.81 -0.58
N PRO A 88 13.88 -9.54 -0.82
CA PRO A 88 12.75 -9.22 -1.70
C PRO A 88 12.96 -9.84 -3.09
N THR A 89 11.86 -10.23 -3.73
CA THR A 89 11.89 -10.81 -5.08
C THR A 89 11.88 -9.76 -6.18
N GLN A 90 11.44 -8.54 -5.87
CA GLN A 90 11.34 -7.44 -6.83
C GLN A 90 11.37 -6.08 -6.12
N LEU A 91 11.59 -5.04 -6.92
CA LEU A 91 11.48 -3.64 -6.53
C LEU A 91 10.29 -3.02 -7.24
N VAL A 92 9.41 -2.33 -6.50
CA VAL A 92 8.27 -1.62 -7.09
C VAL A 92 8.59 -0.14 -7.17
N ALA A 93 8.62 0.41 -8.37
CA ALA A 93 8.72 1.84 -8.62
C ALA A 93 7.32 2.47 -8.62
N VAL A 94 6.98 3.17 -7.55
CA VAL A 94 5.70 3.89 -7.43
C VAL A 94 5.86 5.31 -7.95
N VAL A 95 5.12 5.64 -8.99
CA VAL A 95 5.23 6.90 -9.71
C VAL A 95 3.96 7.75 -9.46
N ALA A 96 4.13 8.99 -9.01
CA ALA A 96 3.14 10.06 -9.28
C ALA A 96 3.68 10.84 -10.46
N LYS A 97 2.87 11.12 -11.47
CA LYS A 97 3.26 12.09 -12.49
C LYS A 97 3.25 13.49 -11.84
N PRO A 98 4.28 14.35 -11.98
CA PRO A 98 5.57 14.20 -12.69
C PRO A 98 6.80 13.92 -11.76
N ALA A 99 6.60 13.32 -10.60
CA ALA A 99 7.60 13.16 -9.54
C ALA A 99 8.54 11.96 -9.73
N ASN A 100 9.70 12.02 -9.05
CA ASN A 100 10.66 10.93 -8.96
C ASN A 100 10.00 9.66 -8.39
N PRO A 101 10.27 8.47 -8.96
CA PRO A 101 9.75 7.22 -8.45
C PRO A 101 10.21 6.97 -7.01
N LYS A 102 9.29 6.49 -6.18
CA LYS A 102 9.61 5.91 -4.87
C LYS A 102 9.69 4.40 -5.03
N PHE A 103 10.81 3.82 -4.59
CA PHE A 103 11.04 2.41 -4.76
C PHE A 103 10.78 1.63 -3.47
N PHE A 104 10.09 0.50 -3.60
CA PHE A 104 9.70 -0.35 -2.48
C PHE A 104 10.15 -1.78 -2.75
N PRO A 105 11.10 -2.33 -1.97
CA PRO A 105 11.42 -3.75 -2.07
C PRO A 105 10.19 -4.56 -1.64
N ILE A 106 9.83 -5.60 -2.37
CA ILE A 106 8.72 -6.49 -2.02
C ILE A 106 9.02 -7.94 -2.41
N HIS A 107 8.33 -8.85 -1.75
CA HIS A 107 8.04 -10.19 -2.21
C HIS A 107 6.74 -10.13 -3.02
N HIS A 108 6.81 -10.51 -4.30
CA HIS A 108 5.67 -10.44 -5.21
C HIS A 108 4.46 -11.22 -4.68
N PHE A 109 4.69 -12.40 -4.10
CA PHE A 109 3.61 -13.27 -3.62
C PHE A 109 2.76 -12.62 -2.51
N VAL A 110 3.36 -11.76 -1.67
CA VAL A 110 2.63 -11.01 -0.63
C VAL A 110 1.62 -10.06 -1.26
N PHE A 111 2.00 -9.40 -2.36
CA PHE A 111 1.12 -8.47 -3.07
C PHE A 111 0.12 -9.20 -3.95
N ALA A 112 0.55 -10.21 -4.71
CA ALA A 112 -0.33 -11.01 -5.56
C ALA A 112 -1.47 -11.67 -4.77
N ALA A 113 -1.21 -12.11 -3.54
CA ALA A 113 -2.25 -12.69 -2.68
C ALA A 113 -3.23 -11.67 -2.08
N ASN A 114 -2.91 -10.37 -2.12
CA ASN A 114 -3.69 -9.33 -1.44
C ASN A 114 -4.20 -8.21 -2.37
N CYS A 115 -3.77 -8.19 -3.63
CA CYS A 115 -4.10 -7.19 -4.64
C CYS A 115 -4.55 -7.93 -5.90
N ALA A 116 -5.82 -7.81 -6.28
CA ALA A 116 -6.32 -8.41 -7.52
C ALA A 116 -5.67 -7.79 -8.76
N LYS A 117 -5.27 -6.53 -8.64
CA LYS A 117 -4.55 -5.79 -9.67
C LYS A 117 -3.15 -5.43 -9.21
N PHE A 118 -2.21 -6.32 -9.51
CA PHE A 118 -0.79 -6.09 -9.27
C PHE A 118 0.03 -6.45 -10.53
N PRO A 119 1.11 -5.72 -10.85
CA PRO A 119 1.98 -6.11 -11.96
C PRO A 119 2.49 -7.53 -11.77
N GLN A 120 2.46 -8.33 -12.84
CA GLN A 120 3.01 -9.68 -12.83
C GLN A 120 4.52 -9.65 -12.56
N LEU A 121 5.02 -10.77 -12.05
CA LEU A 121 6.44 -10.96 -11.79
C LEU A 121 7.18 -10.91 -13.13
N LEU A 122 8.24 -10.12 -13.20
CA LEU A 122 9.15 -10.19 -14.34
C LEU A 122 10.00 -11.46 -14.18
N ASP A 123 10.06 -12.28 -15.23
CA ASP A 123 10.92 -13.46 -15.33
C ASP A 123 12.39 -13.04 -15.43
N VAL A 124 12.94 -12.48 -14.35
CA VAL A 124 14.35 -12.15 -14.24
C VAL A 124 14.98 -13.16 -13.26
N PRO A 125 15.87 -14.05 -13.75
CA PRO A 125 16.53 -15.00 -12.88
C PRO A 125 17.33 -14.22 -11.82
N PRO A 126 17.16 -14.53 -10.52
CA PRO A 126 17.93 -13.88 -9.49
C PRO A 126 19.42 -14.17 -9.71
N ASP A 127 20.22 -13.11 -9.67
CA ASP A 127 21.68 -13.20 -9.77
C ASP A 127 22.21 -14.14 -8.67
N PRO A 128 23.25 -14.97 -8.91
CA PRO A 128 23.74 -15.90 -7.91
C PRO A 128 24.11 -15.19 -6.60
N ILE A 129 23.63 -15.77 -5.49
CA ILE A 129 23.73 -15.33 -4.08
C ILE A 129 25.18 -14.99 -3.61
N LYS A 130 26.20 -15.24 -4.44
CA LYS A 130 27.62 -15.02 -4.16
C LYS A 130 28.07 -13.55 -4.23
N SER A 131 27.28 -12.66 -4.83
CA SER A 131 27.60 -11.23 -4.91
C SER A 131 27.18 -10.47 -3.64
N GLU A 132 27.92 -9.41 -3.29
CA GLU A 132 27.51 -8.43 -2.26
C GLU A 132 26.29 -7.61 -2.71
N MET A 133 25.97 -7.64 -4.00
CA MET A 133 24.85 -6.96 -4.63
C MET A 133 23.79 -7.98 -5.05
N VAL A 134 22.53 -7.60 -4.88
CA VAL A 134 21.37 -8.32 -5.39
C VAL A 134 20.77 -7.48 -6.51
N THR A 135 20.67 -8.06 -7.70
CA THR A 135 19.95 -7.48 -8.83
C THR A 135 18.49 -7.90 -8.74
N LEU A 136 17.58 -6.93 -8.62
CA LEU A 136 16.14 -7.18 -8.58
C LEU A 136 15.45 -6.62 -9.82
N PRO A 137 14.44 -7.33 -10.37
CA PRO A 137 13.54 -6.75 -11.35
C PRO A 137 12.77 -5.56 -10.75
N VAL A 138 12.48 -4.57 -11.59
CA VAL A 138 11.77 -3.34 -11.23
C VAL A 138 10.44 -3.28 -11.97
N SER A 139 9.35 -3.35 -11.23
CA SER A 139 8.00 -3.17 -11.76
C SER A 139 7.49 -1.77 -11.45
N ALA A 140 7.02 -1.03 -12.46
CA ALA A 140 6.47 0.30 -12.27
C ALA A 140 4.96 0.26 -12.04
N ILE A 141 4.49 0.95 -11.00
CA ILE A 141 3.06 1.22 -10.79
C ILE A 141 2.80 2.72 -10.74
N VAL A 142 1.76 3.14 -11.44
CA VAL A 142 1.29 4.52 -11.41
C VAL A 142 0.11 4.57 -10.45
N LEU A 143 0.29 5.28 -9.33
CA LEU A 143 -0.75 5.44 -8.33
C LEU A 143 -1.15 6.90 -8.22
N ARG A 144 -2.43 7.15 -7.94
CA ARG A 144 -2.93 8.52 -7.69
C ARG A 144 -2.30 9.15 -6.44
N SER A 145 -1.94 8.34 -5.44
CA SER A 145 -1.24 8.80 -4.24
C SER A 145 -0.07 7.89 -3.85
N PRO A 146 1.14 8.12 -4.39
CA PRO A 146 2.32 7.30 -4.08
C PRO A 146 2.73 7.32 -2.61
N THR A 147 2.45 8.40 -1.90
CA THR A 147 2.79 8.52 -0.48
C THR A 147 1.98 7.53 0.36
N ALA A 148 0.74 7.26 -0.05
CA ALA A 148 -0.14 6.32 0.65
C ALA A 148 0.23 4.85 0.42
N PHE A 149 0.94 4.52 -0.67
CA PHE A 149 1.45 3.15 -0.89
C PHE A 149 2.32 2.65 0.25
N SER A 150 3.10 3.53 0.88
CA SER A 150 3.93 3.16 2.02
C SER A 150 3.11 2.62 3.21
N ILE A 151 1.87 3.09 3.40
CA ILE A 151 0.96 2.61 4.45
C ILE A 151 0.51 1.18 4.14
N LEU A 152 0.07 0.93 2.89
CA LEU A 152 -0.33 -0.40 2.44
C LEU A 152 0.83 -1.39 2.51
N TRP A 153 1.99 -0.99 1.97
CA TRP A 153 3.21 -1.80 2.03
C TRP A 153 3.59 -2.17 3.46
N ASN A 154 3.57 -1.23 4.41
CA ASN A 154 3.78 -1.55 5.84
C ASN A 154 2.72 -2.52 6.38
N TYR A 155 1.46 -2.35 6.00
CA TYR A 155 0.38 -3.20 6.47
C TYR A 155 0.52 -4.64 5.99
N LEU A 156 0.78 -4.86 4.70
CA LEU A 156 0.84 -6.21 4.13
C LEU A 156 1.93 -7.09 4.78
N TYR A 157 3.02 -6.49 5.26
CA TYR A 157 4.05 -7.22 6.03
C TYR A 157 3.77 -7.29 7.52
N SER A 158 3.21 -6.24 8.14
CA SER A 158 3.04 -6.20 9.60
C SER A 158 1.71 -6.79 10.07
N GLY A 159 0.68 -6.80 9.22
CA GLY A 159 -0.71 -7.08 9.57
C GLY A 159 -1.31 -6.13 10.62
N ASN A 160 -0.66 -4.98 10.89
CA ASN A 160 -1.04 -4.12 12.00
C ASN A 160 -2.04 -3.04 11.57
N ILE A 161 -3.34 -3.37 11.66
CA ILE A 161 -4.43 -2.45 11.29
C ILE A 161 -4.46 -1.18 12.16
N ASN A 162 -4.08 -1.28 13.44
CA ASN A 162 -4.02 -0.13 14.35
C ASN A 162 -2.92 0.86 13.93
N ARG A 163 -1.84 0.37 13.32
CA ARG A 163 -0.79 1.22 12.75
C ARG A 163 -1.31 1.98 11.53
N VAL A 164 -2.06 1.32 10.65
CA VAL A 164 -2.73 1.98 9.51
C VAL A 164 -3.62 3.11 10.03
N TYR A 165 -4.52 2.80 10.95
CA TYR A 165 -5.42 3.80 11.54
C TYR A 165 -4.67 5.01 12.08
N ARG A 166 -3.64 4.80 12.91
CA ARG A 166 -2.82 5.88 13.45
C ARG A 166 -2.14 6.72 12.37
N GLN A 167 -1.65 6.10 11.29
CA GLN A 167 -1.08 6.83 10.16
C GLN A 167 -2.11 7.67 9.40
N LEU A 168 -3.38 7.26 9.41
CA LEU A 168 -4.48 7.99 8.80
C LEU A 168 -4.97 9.14 9.70
N VAL A 169 -5.03 8.99 11.02
CA VAL A 169 -5.70 9.97 11.91
C VAL A 169 -4.76 10.92 12.66
N LEU A 170 -3.50 10.55 12.92
CA LEU A 170 -2.58 11.40 13.70
C LEU A 170 -1.99 12.58 12.93
N LYS A 171 -2.50 12.86 11.73
CA LYS A 171 -2.10 14.00 10.91
C LYS A 171 -2.93 15.25 11.24
N PRO A 172 -2.36 16.46 11.07
CA PRO A 172 -3.15 17.69 11.08
C PRO A 172 -4.37 17.57 10.17
N LEU A 173 -5.50 18.16 10.56
CA LEU A 173 -6.80 17.95 9.88
C LEU A 173 -6.74 18.19 8.36
N ASP A 174 -6.00 19.21 7.93
CA ASP A 174 -5.84 19.56 6.53
C ASP A 174 -5.06 18.50 5.72
N GLU A 175 -4.03 17.91 6.33
CA GLU A 175 -3.27 16.80 5.73
C GLU A 175 -4.04 15.48 5.79
N ARG A 176 -4.84 15.29 6.84
CA ARG A 176 -5.55 14.05 7.13
C ARG A 176 -6.47 13.65 5.98
N LYS A 177 -7.24 14.61 5.45
CA LYS A 177 -8.14 14.40 4.31
C LYS A 177 -7.40 13.88 3.08
N ALA A 178 -6.26 14.48 2.76
CA ALA A 178 -5.44 14.09 1.62
C ALA A 178 -4.84 12.69 1.79
N VAL A 179 -4.38 12.35 3.01
CA VAL A 179 -3.82 11.03 3.32
C VAL A 179 -4.89 9.93 3.25
N ILE A 180 -6.06 10.14 3.87
CA ILE A 180 -7.16 9.17 3.85
C ILE A 180 -7.65 8.94 2.42
N ARG A 181 -7.87 10.02 1.66
CA ARG A 181 -8.27 9.93 0.25
C ARG A 181 -7.21 9.19 -0.57
N GLY A 182 -5.93 9.54 -0.41
CA GLY A 182 -4.85 8.90 -1.14
C GLY A 182 -4.71 7.41 -0.81
N PHE A 183 -4.95 7.03 0.44
CA PHE A 183 -4.96 5.64 0.85
C PHE A 183 -6.14 4.88 0.23
N TRP A 184 -7.34 5.45 0.27
CA TRP A 184 -8.50 4.89 -0.42
C TRP A 184 -8.24 4.68 -1.92
N GLU A 185 -7.72 5.69 -2.61
CA GLU A 185 -7.37 5.60 -4.03
C GLU A 185 -6.32 4.51 -4.29
N THR A 186 -5.34 4.35 -3.40
CA THR A 186 -4.34 3.27 -3.50
C THR A 186 -4.97 1.89 -3.36
N LEU A 187 -5.91 1.69 -2.42
CA LEU A 187 -6.61 0.42 -2.25
C LEU A 187 -7.42 0.06 -3.50
N PHE A 188 -8.03 1.06 -4.15
CA PHE A 188 -8.76 0.88 -5.40
C PHE A 188 -7.86 0.64 -6.60
N ASP A 189 -6.77 1.41 -6.74
CA ASP A 189 -5.84 1.30 -7.87
C ASP A 189 -5.21 -0.09 -7.95
N LEU A 190 -5.04 -0.75 -6.80
CA LEU A 190 -4.47 -2.10 -6.67
C LEU A 190 -5.52 -3.20 -6.42
N GLU A 191 -6.80 -2.84 -6.35
CA GLU A 191 -7.91 -3.76 -6.10
C GLU A 191 -7.64 -4.67 -4.89
N VAL A 192 -7.34 -4.03 -3.76
CA VAL A 192 -6.94 -4.73 -2.53
C VAL A 192 -8.10 -5.56 -1.99
N VAL A 193 -7.86 -6.84 -1.67
CA VAL A 193 -8.91 -7.80 -1.27
C VAL A 193 -9.04 -7.96 0.26
N ASP A 194 -8.65 -6.95 1.04
CA ASP A 194 -8.77 -6.95 2.50
C ASP A 194 -9.78 -5.91 2.98
N ARG A 195 -10.97 -6.39 3.34
CA ARG A 195 -12.08 -5.55 3.82
C ARG A 195 -11.72 -4.68 5.02
N LYS A 196 -10.83 -5.15 5.91
CA LYS A 196 -10.45 -4.40 7.13
C LYS A 196 -9.79 -3.07 6.78
N LEU A 197 -9.08 -3.00 5.65
CA LEU A 197 -8.45 -1.77 5.17
C LEU A 197 -9.48 -0.74 4.70
N TYR A 198 -10.58 -1.17 4.09
CA TYR A 198 -11.66 -0.25 3.72
C TYR A 198 -12.41 0.23 4.96
N ASP A 199 -12.75 -0.69 5.87
CA ASP A 199 -13.47 -0.36 7.10
C ASP A 199 -12.67 0.66 7.95
N ILE A 200 -11.36 0.48 8.09
CA ILE A 200 -10.52 1.40 8.86
C ILE A 200 -10.36 2.77 8.19
N THR A 201 -10.41 2.80 6.85
CA THR A 201 -10.31 4.03 6.06
C THR A 201 -11.61 4.85 6.17
N ILE A 202 -12.77 4.18 6.12
CA ILE A 202 -14.08 4.79 6.35
C ILE A 202 -14.13 5.36 7.78
N LYS A 203 -13.74 4.56 8.78
CA LYS A 203 -13.70 5.02 10.17
C LYS A 203 -12.82 6.28 10.33
N ALA A 204 -11.63 6.29 9.73
CA ALA A 204 -10.75 7.45 9.78
C ALA A 204 -11.35 8.69 9.08
N TRP A 205 -12.11 8.48 8.01
CA TRP A 205 -12.82 9.55 7.31
C TRP A 205 -13.94 10.14 8.16
N ASP A 206 -14.75 9.31 8.80
CA ASP A 206 -15.85 9.75 9.67
C ASP A 206 -15.34 10.59 10.84
N GLU A 207 -14.23 10.20 11.45
CA GLU A 207 -13.56 10.98 12.50
C GLU A 207 -13.06 12.33 11.98
N CYS A 208 -12.51 12.37 10.76
CA CYS A 208 -12.09 13.59 10.11
C CYS A 208 -13.28 14.54 9.83
N LEU A 209 -14.43 13.99 9.42
CA LEU A 209 -15.66 14.77 9.22
C LEU A 209 -16.22 15.32 10.54
N TRP A 210 -16.23 14.48 11.58
CA TRP A 210 -16.69 14.87 12.91
C TRP A 210 -15.87 16.02 13.48
N GLU A 211 -14.54 15.94 13.44
CA GLU A 211 -13.65 17.03 13.88
C GLU A 211 -13.87 18.32 13.08
N PHE A 212 -14.04 18.21 11.76
CA PHE A 212 -14.30 19.37 10.91
C PHE A 212 -15.63 20.06 11.26
N GLN A 213 -16.68 19.28 11.55
CA GLN A 213 -17.97 19.82 11.99
C GLN A 213 -17.86 20.54 13.35
N LEU A 214 -17.07 20.02 14.28
CA LEU A 214 -16.82 20.66 15.58
C LEU A 214 -16.03 21.97 15.46
N ALA A 215 -15.20 22.11 14.43
CA ALA A 215 -14.41 23.32 14.21
C ALA A 215 -15.21 24.48 13.58
N MET A 216 -16.29 24.19 12.85
CA MET A 216 -17.09 25.19 12.10
C MET A 216 -17.78 26.27 12.99
N PRO A 217 -18.36 25.96 14.16
CA PRO A 217 -18.98 26.96 15.03
C PRO A 217 -18.02 28.06 15.51
N GLN A 218 -16.72 27.79 15.57
CA GLN A 218 -15.72 28.76 16.03
C GLN A 218 -15.29 29.77 14.96
N LEU A 219 -15.58 29.51 13.68
CA LEU A 219 -15.25 30.42 12.58
C LEU A 219 -16.32 31.49 12.33
N ASN A 220 -17.56 31.21 12.72
CA ASN A 220 -18.71 32.12 12.52
C ASN A 220 -19.06 32.95 13.78
N GLY A 221 -18.31 32.77 14.86
CA GLY A 221 -18.55 33.41 16.16
C GLY A 221 -17.52 34.49 16.50
N SER A 222 -17.25 35.42 15.59
CA SER A 222 -16.68 36.70 16.01
C SER A 222 -17.86 37.60 16.43
N PRO A 223 -17.98 38.03 17.70
CA PRO A 223 -18.97 39.00 18.08
C PRO A 223 -18.68 40.28 17.31
N SER A 224 -19.62 40.73 16.47
CA SER A 224 -19.59 42.10 15.99
C SER A 224 -19.81 43.00 17.21
N ASN A 225 -18.72 43.49 17.79
CA ASN A 225 -18.79 44.60 18.73
C ASN A 225 -19.12 45.86 17.90
N TYR A 226 -20.42 46.13 17.77
CA TYR A 226 -20.97 47.45 17.47
C TYR A 226 -21.96 47.80 18.57
#